data_AF-A0A5V8J381-F1
#
_entry.id   AF-A0A5V8J381-F1
#
_cell.length_a   1.000
_cell.length_b   1.000
_cell.length_c   1.000
_cell.angle_alpha   90.00
_cell.angle_beta   90.00
_cell.angle_gamma   90.00
#
_symmetry.space_group_name_H-M   'P 1'
#
loop_
_entity.id
_entity.type
_entity.pdbx_description
1 polymer ?
#
loop_
_entity_poly.entity_id
_entity_poly.type
_entity_poly.pdbx_seq_one_letter_code
_entity_poly.pdbx_strand_id
1 'polypeptide(L)'
;MKISYLKSSPSMIEVLKNNYEAFIIQNYKFNHLGLFHDEDSIYAVIQNYKESNTTLDEIQELYNYRFKTAGVPGPTFTEEVKDNYIKIDLRNTYEKVSLFGQPFNAFEFNNNIRIAIPSKFHPFHV
;
A
#
# COMPACT_ATOMS: atom_id res chain seq x y z
N MET A 1 10.77 2.62 9.28
CA MET A 1 10.62 4.10 9.29
C MET A 1 9.15 4.41 9.50
N LYS A 2 8.78 5.08 10.61
CA LYS A 2 7.39 5.50 10.86
C LYS A 2 7.07 6.70 9.99
N ILE A 3 5.86 6.75 9.41
CA ILE A 3 5.42 7.82 8.51
C ILE A 3 4.46 8.76 9.22
N SER A 4 4.86 10.02 9.38
CA SER A 4 3.95 11.06 9.86
C SER A 4 3.10 11.56 8.72
N TYR A 5 1.78 11.54 8.92
CA TYR A 5 0.82 12.04 7.94
C TYR A 5 1.06 13.53 7.65
N LEU A 6 1.27 14.34 8.70
CA LEU A 6 1.51 15.79 8.57
C LEU A 6 2.80 16.15 7.82
N LYS A 7 3.81 15.27 7.88
CA LYS A 7 5.12 15.50 7.24
C LYS A 7 5.23 14.85 5.86
N SER A 8 4.22 14.11 5.44
CA SER A 8 4.21 13.42 4.15
C SER A 8 3.78 14.37 3.04
N SER A 9 4.43 14.28 1.87
CA SER A 9 3.95 15.03 0.71
C SER A 9 2.57 14.49 0.27
N PRO A 10 1.70 15.32 -0.33
CA PRO A 10 0.43 14.85 -0.88
C PRO A 10 0.59 13.68 -1.85
N SER A 11 1.64 13.73 -2.69
CA SER A 11 1.97 12.65 -3.61
C SER A 11 2.28 11.32 -2.91
N MET A 12 2.94 11.35 -1.75
CA MET A 12 3.27 10.14 -0.99
C MET A 12 2.01 9.52 -0.36
N ILE A 13 1.10 10.36 0.15
CA ILE A 13 -0.20 9.92 0.66
C ILE A 13 -1.03 9.28 -0.46
N GLU A 14 -1.05 9.86 -1.66
CA GLU A 14 -1.76 9.28 -2.80
C GLU A 14 -1.19 7.92 -3.23
N VAL A 15 0.13 7.75 -3.23
CA VAL A 15 0.75 6.44 -3.48
C VAL A 15 0.36 5.43 -2.40
N LEU A 16 0.35 5.83 -1.13
CA LEU A 16 -0.07 4.97 -0.03
C LEU A 16 -1.54 4.53 -0.15
N LYS A 17 -2.45 5.46 -0.48
CA LYS A 17 -3.86 5.16 -0.77
C LYS A 17 -3.97 4.15 -1.91
N ASN A 18 -3.25 4.35 -3.01
CA ASN A 18 -3.26 3.44 -4.14
C ASN A 18 -2.80 2.03 -3.76
N ASN A 19 -1.68 1.92 -3.05
CA ASN A 19 -1.13 0.64 -2.60
C ASN A 19 -2.12 -0.10 -1.68
N TYR A 20 -2.77 0.63 -0.78
CA TYR A 20 -3.76 0.05 0.11
C TYR A 20 -5.04 -0.38 -0.62
N GLU A 21 -5.53 0.41 -1.57
CA GLU A 21 -6.68 0.02 -2.40
C GLU A 21 -6.39 -1.26 -3.19
N ALA A 22 -5.21 -1.39 -3.79
CA ALA A 22 -4.78 -2.61 -4.46
C ALA A 22 -4.74 -3.80 -3.48
N PHE A 23 -4.28 -3.57 -2.25
CA PHE A 23 -4.26 -4.58 -1.20
C PHE A 23 -5.66 -5.05 -0.82
N ILE A 24 -6.63 -4.13 -0.62
CA ILE A 24 -8.03 -4.47 -0.33
C ILE A 24 -8.61 -5.37 -1.42
N ILE A 25 -8.45 -4.99 -2.69
CA ILE A 25 -9.04 -5.73 -3.82
C ILE A 25 -8.54 -7.18 -3.86
N GLN A 26 -7.24 -7.40 -3.64
CA GLN A 26 -6.65 -8.73 -3.69
C GLN A 26 -6.82 -9.53 -2.39
N ASN A 27 -7.22 -8.88 -1.29
CA ASN A 27 -7.34 -9.49 0.03
C ASN A 27 -8.72 -9.26 0.66
N TYR A 28 -9.78 -9.27 -0.17
CA TYR A 28 -11.17 -9.05 0.22
C TYR A 28 -11.70 -9.95 1.35
N LYS A 29 -10.99 -11.06 1.65
CA LYS A 29 -11.30 -11.95 2.77
C LYS A 29 -11.12 -11.29 4.14
N PHE A 30 -10.35 -10.22 4.24
CA PHE A 30 -10.17 -9.49 5.48
C PHE A 30 -11.22 -8.38 5.62
N ASN A 31 -11.62 -8.08 6.87
CA ASN A 31 -12.50 -6.96 7.14
C ASN A 31 -11.68 -5.66 7.24
N HIS A 32 -11.60 -4.90 6.16
CA HIS A 32 -10.85 -3.65 6.10
C HIS A 32 -11.70 -2.46 6.59
N LEU A 33 -11.30 -1.84 7.70
CA LEU A 33 -11.98 -0.63 8.20
C LEU A 33 -11.47 0.65 7.53
N GLY A 34 -10.24 0.62 7.00
CA GLY A 34 -9.66 1.71 6.22
C GLY A 34 -8.28 2.14 6.71
N LEU A 35 -7.85 3.29 6.19
CA LEU A 35 -6.63 3.97 6.60
C LEU A 35 -6.95 5.07 7.62
N PHE A 36 -6.06 5.23 8.59
CA PHE A 36 -6.19 6.22 9.65
C PHE A 36 -4.83 6.85 9.95
N HIS A 37 -4.81 8.00 10.61
CA HIS A 37 -3.61 8.60 11.17
C HIS A 37 -3.86 9.15 12.57
N ASP A 38 -2.81 9.21 13.38
CA ASP A 38 -2.74 10.00 14.61
C ASP A 38 -1.85 11.25 14.43
N GLU A 39 -1.70 11.70 13.18
CA GLU A 39 -0.80 12.79 12.72
C GLU A 39 0.68 12.36 12.58
N ASP A 40 1.16 11.53 13.51
CA ASP A 40 2.54 11.06 13.57
C ASP A 40 2.77 9.72 12.89
N SER A 41 1.73 8.92 12.74
CA SER A 41 1.76 7.59 12.13
C SER A 41 0.52 7.35 11.27
N ILE A 42 0.65 6.48 10.27
CA ILE A 42 -0.47 6.01 9.44
C ILE A 42 -0.72 4.53 9.75
N TYR A 43 -1.99 4.19 9.91
CA TYR A 43 -2.47 2.87 10.29
C TYR A 43 -3.41 2.32 9.23
N ALA A 44 -3.33 1.01 9.02
CA ALA A 44 -4.30 0.25 8.25
C ALA A 44 -5.04 -0.69 9.20
N VAL A 45 -6.33 -0.46 9.41
CA VAL A 45 -7.08 -1.20 10.41
C VAL A 45 -7.81 -2.37 9.75
N ILE A 46 -7.53 -3.58 10.23
CA ILE A 46 -8.07 -4.83 9.70
C ILE A 46 -8.58 -5.70 10.84
N GLN A 47 -9.82 -6.14 10.73
CA GLN A 47 -10.46 -7.06 11.66
C GLN A 47 -10.59 -8.47 11.08
N ASN A 48 -10.85 -9.43 11.96
CA ASN A 48 -11.15 -10.84 11.64
C ASN A 48 -10.05 -11.56 10.85
N TYR A 49 -8.83 -11.02 10.81
CA TYR A 49 -7.70 -11.67 10.14
C TYR A 49 -7.37 -13.03 10.75
N LYS A 50 -7.64 -13.22 12.05
CA LYS A 50 -7.45 -14.49 12.77
C LYS A 50 -8.30 -15.63 12.18
N GLU A 51 -9.47 -15.33 11.60
CA GLU A 51 -10.30 -16.34 10.91
C GLU A 51 -9.62 -16.93 9.67
N SER A 52 -8.67 -16.18 9.09
CA SER A 52 -7.84 -16.63 7.97
C SER A 52 -6.54 -17.32 8.42
N ASN A 53 -6.40 -17.68 9.69
CA ASN A 53 -5.18 -18.28 10.28
C ASN A 53 -3.90 -17.50 9.95
N THR A 54 -3.97 -16.16 10.05
CA THR A 54 -2.81 -15.28 9.80
C THR A 54 -2.58 -14.31 10.95
N THR A 55 -1.45 -13.61 10.95
CA THR A 55 -1.08 -12.57 11.91
C THR A 55 -0.99 -11.19 11.25
N LEU A 56 -1.01 -10.12 12.06
CA LEU A 56 -0.79 -8.77 11.55
C LEU A 56 0.61 -8.60 10.95
N ASP A 57 1.62 -9.30 11.50
CA ASP A 57 2.99 -9.26 10.98
C ASP A 57 3.07 -9.91 9.60
N GLU A 58 2.42 -11.07 9.40
CA GLU A 58 2.34 -11.71 8.08
C GLU A 58 1.59 -10.83 7.06
N ILE A 59 0.52 -10.16 7.47
CA ILE A 59 -0.19 -9.19 6.64
C ILE A 59 0.73 -8.00 6.29
N GLN A 60 1.47 -7.49 7.26
CA GLN A 60 2.43 -6.40 7.08
C GLN A 60 3.54 -6.79 6.10
N GLU A 61 4.08 -8.00 6.21
CA GLU A 61 5.09 -8.54 5.29
C GLU A 61 4.52 -8.71 3.88
N LEU A 62 3.34 -9.32 3.74
CA LEU A 62 2.64 -9.47 2.47
C LEU A 62 2.44 -8.11 1.79
N TYR A 63 1.92 -7.13 2.53
CA TYR A 63 1.72 -5.77 2.04
C TYR A 63 3.04 -5.15 1.57
N ASN A 64 4.07 -5.21 2.42
CA ASN A 64 5.38 -4.64 2.13
C ASN A 64 6.04 -5.26 0.90
N TYR A 65 5.88 -6.56 0.69
CA TYR A 65 6.50 -7.29 -0.41
C TYR A 65 5.76 -7.12 -1.74
N ARG A 66 4.42 -7.16 -1.73
CA ARG A 66 3.62 -7.21 -2.96
C ARG A 66 3.02 -5.87 -3.38
N PHE A 67 2.68 -5.01 -2.43
CA PHE A 67 1.83 -3.84 -2.67
C PHE A 67 2.54 -2.52 -2.43
N LYS A 68 3.44 -2.47 -1.45
CA LYS A 68 4.15 -1.23 -1.14
C LYS A 68 5.09 -0.83 -2.28
N THR A 69 4.88 0.37 -2.83
CA THR A 69 5.84 1.01 -3.73
C THR A 69 7.20 1.17 -3.06
N ALA A 70 8.26 0.86 -3.79
CA ALA A 70 9.63 1.00 -3.29
C ALA A 70 9.93 2.46 -2.88
N GLY A 71 10.59 2.65 -1.74
CA GLY A 71 10.91 3.98 -1.21
C GLY A 71 9.74 4.73 -0.55
N VAL A 72 8.51 4.24 -0.66
CA VAL A 72 7.35 4.81 0.06
C VAL A 72 7.16 4.05 1.38
N PRO A 73 6.98 4.74 2.51
CA PRO A 73 6.65 4.07 3.78
C PRO A 73 5.26 3.42 3.71
N GLY A 74 5.08 2.33 4.45
CA GLY A 74 3.79 1.63 4.54
C GLY A 74 3.03 2.03 5.80
N PRO A 75 1.71 1.84 5.85
CA PRO A 75 0.96 1.92 7.09
C PRO A 75 1.39 0.78 8.04
N THR A 76 1.16 0.98 9.33
CA THR A 76 1.21 -0.09 10.33
C THR A 76 -0.15 -0.77 10.44
N PHE A 77 -0.20 -2.10 10.33
CA PHE A 77 -1.46 -2.84 10.47
C PHE A 77 -1.87 -2.99 11.94
N THR A 78 -3.15 -2.75 12.23
CA THR A 78 -3.72 -2.88 13.60
C THR A 78 -5.11 -3.52 13.56
N GLU A 79 -5.53 -4.11 14.67
CA GLU A 79 -6.85 -4.75 14.79
C GLU A 79 -7.98 -3.75 15.09
N GLU A 80 -7.66 -2.68 15.83
CA GLU A 80 -8.65 -1.75 16.37
C GLU A 80 -8.40 -0.31 15.92
N VAL A 81 -9.49 0.44 15.76
CA VAL A 81 -9.49 1.90 15.62
C VAL A 81 -9.44 2.50 17.02
N LYS A 82 -8.46 3.36 17.29
CA LYS A 82 -8.37 4.09 18.56
C LYS A 82 -9.10 5.42 18.48
N ASP A 83 -9.52 5.97 19.62
CA ASP A 83 -10.30 7.21 19.69
C ASP A 83 -9.60 8.42 19.04
N ASN A 84 -8.27 8.44 19.04
CA ASN A 84 -7.47 9.52 18.46
C ASN A 84 -7.18 9.33 16.95
N TYR A 85 -7.70 8.28 16.33
CA TYR A 85 -7.44 8.01 14.91
C TYR A 85 -8.38 8.83 14.03
N ILE A 86 -7.78 9.58 13.10
CA ILE A 86 -8.48 10.34 12.06
C ILE A 86 -8.46 9.52 10.78
N LYS A 87 -9.62 9.31 10.16
CA LYS A 87 -9.73 8.51 8.93
C LYS A 87 -9.12 9.24 7.74
N ILE A 88 -8.37 8.51 6.93
CA ILE A 88 -7.88 8.97 5.62
C ILE A 88 -8.83 8.45 4.56
N ASP A 89 -9.48 9.36 3.84
CA ASP A 89 -10.35 8.99 2.74
C ASP A 89 -9.55 8.38 1.57
N LEU A 90 -10.04 7.24 1.09
CA LEU A 90 -9.54 6.61 -0.12
C LEU A 90 -10.02 7.39 -1.35
N ARG A 91 -9.42 7.09 -2.51
CA ARG A 91 -9.69 7.84 -3.74
C ARG A 91 -11.11 7.58 -4.22
N ASN A 92 -11.79 8.66 -4.58
CA ASN A 92 -13.09 8.60 -5.22
C ASN A 92 -12.95 8.18 -6.71
N THR A 93 -14.09 7.94 -7.36
CA THR A 93 -14.12 7.51 -8.77
C THR A 93 -13.41 8.48 -9.72
N TYR A 94 -13.56 9.79 -9.49
CA TYR A 94 -12.91 10.80 -10.33
C TYR A 94 -11.38 10.78 -10.16
N GLU A 95 -10.90 10.74 -8.93
CA GLU A 95 -9.47 10.67 -8.61
C GLU A 95 -8.81 9.43 -9.22
N LYS A 96 -9.51 8.28 -9.18
CA LYS A 96 -9.03 7.02 -9.80
C LYS A 96 -8.90 7.11 -11.32
N VAL A 97 -9.78 7.86 -11.98
CA VAL A 97 -9.80 8.00 -13.45
C VAL A 97 -8.86 9.11 -13.93
N SER A 98 -8.63 10.16 -13.15
CA SER A 98 -7.86 11.33 -13.59
C SER A 98 -6.37 11.32 -13.18
N LEU A 99 -5.97 10.54 -12.18
CA LEU A 99 -4.58 10.49 -11.68
C LEU A 99 -3.75 9.34 -12.28
N PHE A 100 -3.79 9.15 -13.60
CA PHE A 100 -3.09 8.08 -14.37
C PHE A 100 -1.55 8.02 -14.25
N GLY A 101 -0.92 8.76 -13.33
CA GLY A 101 0.46 8.50 -12.93
C GLY A 101 0.53 7.32 -11.95
N GLN A 102 0.34 6.09 -12.44
CA GLN A 102 0.39 4.92 -11.56
C GLN A 102 1.80 4.72 -10.98
N PRO A 103 1.99 4.74 -9.65
CA PRO A 103 3.20 4.22 -9.04
C PRO A 103 3.29 2.71 -9.31
N PHE A 104 4.42 2.25 -9.85
CA PHE A 104 4.66 0.82 -10.05
C PHE A 104 5.05 0.15 -8.73
N ASN A 105 4.44 -1.00 -8.41
CA ASN A 105 5.04 -1.88 -7.40
C ASN A 105 6.31 -2.56 -7.96
N ALA A 106 7.12 -3.19 -7.10
CA ALA A 106 8.40 -3.78 -7.52
C ALA A 106 8.24 -4.82 -8.65
N PHE A 107 7.16 -5.59 -8.65
CA PHE A 107 6.89 -6.58 -9.69
C PHE A 107 6.52 -5.92 -11.03
N GLU A 108 5.61 -4.94 -11.00
CA GLU A 108 5.21 -4.16 -12.18
C GLU A 108 6.38 -3.37 -12.75
N PHE A 109 7.22 -2.79 -11.89
CA PHE A 109 8.43 -2.08 -12.28
C PHE A 109 9.41 -3.01 -12.98
N ASN A 110 9.71 -4.17 -12.38
CA ASN A 110 10.59 -5.18 -12.99
C ASN A 110 10.03 -5.70 -14.32
N ASN A 111 8.72 -5.88 -14.41
CA ASN A 111 8.08 -6.36 -15.64
C ASN A 111 8.15 -5.30 -16.75
N ASN A 112 7.85 -4.04 -16.43
CA ASN A 112 7.99 -2.94 -17.39
C ASN A 112 9.45 -2.74 -17.82
N ILE A 113 10.40 -2.86 -16.89
CA ILE A 113 11.84 -2.86 -17.22
C ILE A 113 12.17 -4.01 -18.17
N ARG A 114 11.70 -5.23 -17.90
CA ARG A 114 11.96 -6.40 -18.75
C ARG A 114 11.37 -6.28 -20.16
N ILE A 115 10.24 -5.59 -20.28
CA ILE A 115 9.61 -5.30 -21.58
C ILE A 115 10.35 -4.17 -22.31
N ALA A 116 10.78 -3.13 -21.59
CA ALA A 116 11.37 -1.93 -22.17
C ALA A 116 12.87 -2.05 -22.45
N ILE A 117 13.61 -2.87 -21.71
CA ILE A 117 15.05 -3.07 -21.90
C ILE A 117 15.27 -4.02 -23.09
N PRO A 118 16.01 -3.60 -24.14
CA PRO A 118 16.41 -4.48 -25.22
C PRO A 118 17.18 -5.69 -24.69
N SER A 119 16.91 -6.88 -25.23
CA SER A 119 17.44 -8.15 -24.72
C SER A 119 18.95 -8.16 -24.46
N LYS A 120 19.73 -7.40 -25.25
CA LYS A 120 21.20 -7.25 -25.15
C LYS A 120 21.71 -6.57 -23.88
N PHE A 121 20.83 -6.00 -23.06
CA PHE A 121 21.16 -5.32 -21.82
C PHE A 121 20.57 -6.03 -20.59
N HIS A 122 20.00 -7.23 -20.74
CA HIS A 122 19.49 -7.97 -19.60
C HIS A 122 20.65 -8.62 -18.82
N PRO A 123 20.71 -8.47 -17.48
CA PRO A 123 21.81 -8.98 -16.66
C PRO A 123 21.90 -10.51 -16.59
N PHE A 124 20.90 -11.23 -17.14
CA PHE A 124 20.90 -12.68 -17.28
C PHE A 124 20.66 -13.02 -18.76
N HIS A 125 21.72 -12.95 -19.56
CA HIS A 125 21.72 -13.55 -20.89
C HIS A 125 21.92 -15.07 -20.75
N VAL A 126 20.91 -15.85 -21.14
CA VAL A 126 21.08 -17.21 -21.63
C VAL A 126 20.56 -17.22 -23.06
#